data_AF-F5BCP7-F1
#
_entry.id   AF-F5BCP7-F1
#
_cell.length_a   1.000
_cell.length_b   1.000
_cell.length_c   1.000
_cell.angle_alpha   90.00
_cell.angle_beta   90.00
_cell.angle_gamma   90.00
#
_symmetry.space_group_name_H-M   'P 1'
#
loop_
_entity.id
_entity.type
_entity.pdbx_description
1 polymer ?
#
loop_
_entity_poly.entity_id
_entity_poly.type
_entity_poly.pdbx_seq_one_letter_code
_entity_poly.pdbx_strand_id
1 'polypeptide(L)'
;MELIKSSVGRSKSHLITLALLLLVADFFFLATTADHHHPTLSVLKLPTEANRTSIEKEEMCCDDCGNCQGIYIRNCECNDVLKECPSWCNYCHEENGGQRCSDMRPNYCEKKCAKEPEPCCDSCQNCNELLPDWCHCGDVLEECPSWCNECDYGDDGIRCRDIKEKYCENKCTSN
;
A
#
# COMPACT_ATOMS: atom_id res chain seq x y z
N MET A 1 52.19 -25.02 26.28
CA MET A 1 52.36 -26.14 27.23
C MET A 1 50.99 -26.76 27.41
N GLU A 2 50.87 -28.02 26.99
CA GLU A 2 49.62 -28.79 26.85
C GLU A 2 48.93 -29.04 28.21
N LEU A 3 47.61 -29.16 28.23
CA LEU A 3 46.96 -30.46 28.48
C LEU A 3 45.43 -30.41 28.32
N ILE A 4 45.00 -31.38 27.55
CA ILE A 4 43.66 -31.81 27.18
C ILE A 4 42.82 -32.19 28.41
N LYS A 5 41.53 -31.87 28.39
CA LYS A 5 40.52 -32.78 28.95
C LYS A 5 39.29 -32.84 28.04
N SER A 6 39.25 -33.92 27.28
CA SER A 6 38.11 -34.42 26.54
C SER A 6 37.09 -35.05 27.49
N SER A 7 35.80 -34.82 27.22
CA SER A 7 34.75 -35.77 27.58
C SER A 7 33.85 -35.99 26.37
N VAL A 8 33.96 -37.21 25.85
CA VAL A 8 33.17 -37.84 24.79
C VAL A 8 31.74 -38.07 25.27
N GLY A 9 30.77 -37.66 24.47
CA GLY A 9 29.36 -38.04 24.59
C GLY A 9 28.80 -38.41 23.22
N ARG A 10 28.93 -39.69 22.88
CA ARG A 10 28.57 -40.35 21.63
C ARG A 10 27.11 -40.77 21.69
N SER A 11 26.24 -40.31 20.78
CA SER A 11 25.01 -41.05 20.48
C SER A 11 24.68 -41.03 18.99
N LYS A 12 24.54 -42.25 18.47
CA LYS A 12 24.33 -42.65 17.08
C LYS A 12 22.87 -42.44 16.70
N SER A 13 22.56 -41.65 15.67
CA SER A 13 21.25 -41.72 14.97
C SER A 13 21.28 -41.04 13.59
N HIS A 14 22.38 -41.17 12.83
CA HIS A 14 22.51 -40.57 11.48
C HIS A 14 22.41 -41.58 10.32
N LEU A 15 21.82 -42.77 10.50
CA LEU A 15 21.88 -43.83 9.47
C LEU A 15 20.58 -44.61 9.21
N ILE A 16 19.40 -44.13 9.64
CA ILE A 16 18.13 -44.90 9.51
C ILE A 16 16.94 -44.03 9.06
N THR A 17 17.13 -43.19 8.04
CA THR A 17 15.99 -42.64 7.26
C THR A 17 16.35 -42.35 5.81
N LEU A 18 17.37 -43.05 5.30
CA LEU A 18 17.80 -43.05 3.90
C LEU A 18 17.24 -44.28 3.15
N ALA A 19 16.09 -44.82 3.63
CA ALA A 19 15.54 -46.11 3.24
C ALA A 19 13.99 -46.12 3.13
N LEU A 20 13.42 -45.10 2.48
CA LEU A 20 12.14 -45.19 1.76
C LEU A 20 12.44 -44.70 0.32
N LEU A 21 13.12 -45.46 -0.55
CA LEU A 21 12.57 -46.53 -1.41
C LEU A 21 11.20 -46.12 -2.00
N LEU A 22 11.16 -45.55 -3.21
CA LEU A 22 11.16 -46.25 -4.51
C LEU A 22 9.96 -47.20 -4.69
N LEU A 23 8.78 -46.63 -4.97
CA LEU A 23 7.58 -47.26 -5.55
C LEU A 23 6.78 -46.08 -6.14
N VAL A 24 6.40 -45.91 -7.41
CA VAL A 24 5.88 -46.79 -8.48
C VAL A 24 6.09 -46.01 -9.80
N ALA A 25 6.97 -46.44 -10.69
CA ALA A 25 6.66 -47.14 -11.95
C ALA A 25 5.58 -46.48 -12.84
N ASP A 26 6.06 -45.98 -14.00
CA ASP A 26 5.45 -46.02 -15.33
C ASP A 26 3.92 -46.03 -15.47
N PHE A 27 3.38 -44.88 -15.87
CA PHE A 27 2.14 -44.82 -16.66
C PHE A 27 2.43 -44.28 -18.06
N PHE A 28 2.77 -45.23 -18.93
CA PHE A 28 2.33 -45.43 -20.31
C PHE A 28 1.78 -44.24 -21.12
N PHE A 29 2.52 -43.93 -22.19
CA PHE A 29 2.07 -43.74 -23.58
C PHE A 29 0.63 -43.27 -23.84
N LEU A 30 0.48 -42.06 -24.40
CA LEU A 30 -0.40 -41.84 -25.53
C LEU A 30 0.35 -41.12 -26.65
N ALA A 31 0.77 -41.90 -27.64
CA ALA A 31 0.99 -41.42 -28.99
C ALA A 31 -0.35 -41.48 -29.73
N THR A 32 -0.90 -40.34 -30.11
CA THR A 32 -1.95 -40.27 -31.15
C THR A 32 -1.37 -39.63 -32.39
N THR A 33 -1.53 -40.37 -33.46
CA THR A 33 -1.10 -40.15 -34.83
C THR A 33 -1.71 -38.90 -35.46
N ALA A 34 -0.95 -38.39 -36.43
CA ALA A 34 -1.27 -37.32 -37.36
C ALA A 34 -2.75 -37.23 -37.77
N ASP A 35 -3.25 -35.99 -37.82
CA ASP A 35 -4.03 -35.58 -38.97
C ASP A 35 -3.56 -34.22 -39.46
N HIS A 36 -3.18 -34.20 -40.73
CA HIS A 36 -2.74 -33.04 -41.47
C HIS A 36 -3.97 -32.21 -41.84
N HIS A 37 -4.30 -31.15 -41.11
CA HIS A 37 -5.24 -30.14 -41.61
C HIS A 37 -4.88 -28.73 -41.10
N HIS A 38 -4.13 -27.98 -41.92
CA HIS A 38 -4.20 -26.52 -42.02
C HIS A 38 -3.94 -26.18 -43.50
N PRO A 39 -4.55 -25.15 -44.11
CA PRO A 39 -5.22 -24.02 -43.47
C PRO A 39 -6.56 -23.64 -44.13
N THR A 40 -7.65 -23.58 -43.36
CA THR A 40 -8.71 -22.61 -43.69
C THR A 40 -8.27 -21.26 -43.12
N LEU A 41 -7.97 -20.33 -44.03
CA LEU A 41 -7.81 -18.91 -43.78
C LEU A 41 -9.04 -18.40 -43.03
N SER A 42 -9.01 -18.50 -41.70
CA SER A 42 -9.91 -17.79 -40.83
C SER A 42 -9.55 -16.32 -40.97
N VAL A 43 -10.36 -15.64 -41.77
CA VAL A 43 -10.63 -14.21 -41.78
C VAL A 43 -9.90 -13.52 -40.64
N LEU A 44 -8.83 -12.79 -40.99
CA LEU A 44 -8.24 -11.75 -40.15
C LEU A 44 -9.37 -10.76 -39.82
N LYS A 45 -10.13 -11.03 -38.76
CA LYS A 45 -10.89 -10.01 -38.06
C LYS A 45 -9.83 -9.12 -37.43
N LEU A 46 -9.54 -8.00 -38.08
CA LEU A 46 -8.89 -6.88 -37.44
C LEU A 46 -9.62 -6.68 -36.09
N PRO A 47 -8.91 -6.64 -34.95
CA PRO A 47 -9.49 -6.02 -33.78
C PRO A 47 -9.80 -4.59 -34.21
N THR A 48 -11.10 -4.31 -34.38
CA THR A 48 -11.64 -2.96 -34.36
C THR A 48 -10.93 -2.26 -33.21
N GLU A 49 -10.23 -1.17 -33.53
CA GLU A 49 -9.64 -0.28 -32.53
C GLU A 49 -10.69 -0.08 -31.44
N ALA A 50 -10.46 -0.75 -30.31
CA ALA A 50 -11.12 -0.41 -29.08
C ALA A 50 -10.70 1.02 -28.85
N ASN A 51 -11.66 1.91 -29.14
CA ASN A 51 -11.64 3.32 -28.85
C ASN A 51 -10.86 3.49 -27.56
N ARG A 52 -9.62 3.98 -27.67
CA ARG A 52 -8.81 4.38 -26.54
C ARG A 52 -9.46 5.67 -26.03
N THR A 53 -10.64 5.54 -25.43
CA THR A 53 -10.98 6.33 -24.26
C THR A 53 -9.75 6.20 -23.39
N SER A 54 -9.03 7.32 -23.25
CA SER A 54 -7.94 7.45 -22.31
C SER A 54 -8.37 6.75 -21.04
N ILE A 55 -7.79 5.58 -20.77
CA ILE A 55 -7.86 4.98 -19.46
C ILE A 55 -7.22 6.05 -18.60
N GLU A 56 -8.04 6.82 -17.89
CA GLU A 56 -7.55 7.66 -16.80
C GLU A 56 -6.71 6.69 -15.98
N LYS A 57 -5.40 6.93 -15.99
CA LYS A 57 -4.44 6.04 -15.36
C LYS A 57 -4.90 5.95 -13.91
N GLU A 58 -5.44 4.80 -13.51
CA GLU A 58 -5.89 4.55 -12.14
C GLU A 58 -4.77 5.04 -11.23
N GLU A 59 -5.03 6.13 -10.53
CA GLU A 59 -4.00 6.80 -9.79
C GLU A 59 -3.74 6.01 -8.51
N MET A 60 -2.49 5.57 -8.35
CA MET A 60 -2.09 4.79 -7.19
C MET A 60 -1.91 5.72 -5.99
N CYS A 61 -2.70 5.51 -4.96
CA CYS A 61 -2.67 6.24 -3.69
C CYS A 61 -3.02 5.28 -2.54
N CYS A 62 -2.70 5.66 -1.31
CA CYS A 62 -2.96 4.88 -0.11
C CYS A 62 -3.17 5.76 1.13
N ASP A 63 -4.32 5.66 1.79
CA ASP A 63 -4.65 6.38 3.03
C ASP A 63 -4.20 5.64 4.28
N ASP A 64 -4.35 4.32 4.33
CA ASP A 64 -3.91 3.46 5.44
C ASP A 64 -2.72 2.59 5.03
N CYS A 65 -1.54 2.99 5.50
CA CYS A 65 -0.29 2.34 5.17
C CYS A 65 -0.03 1.12 6.05
N GLY A 66 0.12 -0.03 5.40
CA GLY A 66 0.46 -1.28 6.06
C GLY A 66 1.96 -1.46 6.27
N ASN A 67 2.41 -2.71 6.18
CA ASN A 67 3.80 -3.05 6.37
C ASN A 67 4.67 -2.53 5.21
N CYS A 68 5.78 -1.85 5.53
CA CYS A 68 6.73 -1.34 4.55
C CYS A 68 8.10 -1.99 4.74
N GLN A 69 8.68 -2.51 3.65
CA GLN A 69 10.01 -3.12 3.63
C GLN A 69 10.99 -2.34 2.75
N GLY A 70 12.27 -2.33 3.15
CA GLY A 70 13.34 -1.64 2.43
C GLY A 70 13.71 -0.29 3.05
N ILE A 71 14.98 0.10 2.89
CA ILE A 71 15.54 1.32 3.50
C ILE A 71 15.47 2.52 2.54
N TYR A 72 15.69 2.30 1.24
CA TYR A 72 15.78 3.38 0.24
C TYR A 72 14.53 3.52 -0.63
N ILE A 73 13.97 2.39 -1.09
CA ILE A 73 12.68 2.35 -1.79
C ILE A 73 11.80 1.46 -0.92
N ARG A 74 10.82 2.08 -0.24
CA ARG A 74 9.92 1.34 0.63
C ARG A 74 8.86 0.68 -0.23
N ASN A 75 8.91 -0.65 -0.28
CA ASN A 75 7.81 -1.44 -0.80
C ASN A 75 6.78 -1.57 0.32
N CYS A 76 5.62 -0.96 0.15
CA CYS A 76 4.57 -0.90 1.15
C CYS A 76 3.34 -1.65 0.69
N GLU A 77 2.66 -2.28 1.64
CA GLU A 77 1.27 -2.72 1.51
C GLU A 77 0.33 -1.54 1.78
N CYS A 78 -0.80 -1.51 1.10
CA CYS A 78 -1.88 -0.59 1.40
C CYS A 78 -3.05 -1.34 2.03
N ASN A 79 -3.55 -0.82 3.13
CA ASN A 79 -4.66 -1.41 3.86
C ASN A 79 -6.03 -0.87 3.43
N ASP A 80 -6.05 0.09 2.50
CA ASP A 80 -7.29 0.65 1.96
C ASP A 80 -8.20 -0.45 1.39
N VAL A 81 -9.46 -0.41 1.81
CA VAL A 81 -10.52 -1.26 1.26
C VAL A 81 -11.16 -0.52 0.10
N LEU A 82 -10.90 -1.00 -1.11
CA LEU A 82 -11.45 -0.46 -2.35
C LEU A 82 -12.77 -1.15 -2.69
N LYS A 83 -13.61 -0.52 -3.51
CA LYS A 83 -14.88 -1.14 -3.93
C LYS A 83 -14.66 -2.41 -4.76
N GLU A 84 -13.62 -2.41 -5.60
CA GLU A 84 -13.26 -3.50 -6.51
C GLU A 84 -11.74 -3.66 -6.53
N CYS A 85 -11.23 -4.86 -6.89
CA CYS A 85 -9.79 -5.04 -7.08
C CYS A 85 -9.33 -4.14 -8.23
N PRO A 86 -8.37 -3.24 -7.99
CA PRO A 86 -7.89 -2.36 -9.04
C PRO A 86 -7.12 -3.18 -10.09
N SER A 87 -7.16 -2.73 -11.34
CA SER A 87 -6.61 -3.47 -12.48
C SER A 87 -5.10 -3.70 -12.40
N TRP A 88 -4.41 -2.87 -11.62
CA TRP A 88 -2.98 -2.95 -11.40
C TRP A 88 -2.59 -3.91 -10.26
N CYS A 89 -3.52 -4.38 -9.42
CA CYS A 89 -3.24 -5.30 -8.30
C CYS A 89 -3.37 -6.76 -8.74
N ASN A 90 -2.37 -7.59 -8.42
CA ASN A 90 -2.39 -9.00 -8.79
C ASN A 90 -3.15 -9.86 -7.77
N TYR A 91 -3.10 -9.48 -6.49
CA TYR A 91 -3.70 -10.25 -5.40
C TYR A 91 -4.57 -9.36 -4.51
N CYS A 92 -5.88 -9.60 -4.53
CA CYS A 92 -6.84 -8.93 -3.66
C CYS A 92 -7.47 -9.92 -2.66
N HIS A 93 -7.75 -9.42 -1.46
CA HIS A 93 -8.53 -10.11 -0.44
C HIS A 93 -9.87 -9.43 -0.26
N GLU A 94 -10.93 -10.23 -0.14
CA GLU A 94 -12.26 -9.73 0.21
C GLU A 94 -12.28 -9.34 1.70
N GLU A 95 -12.65 -8.10 1.97
CA GLU A 95 -12.79 -7.53 3.30
C GLU A 95 -14.22 -6.98 3.45
N ASN A 96 -14.69 -6.73 4.67
CA ASN A 96 -16.07 -6.27 4.89
C ASN A 96 -16.38 -4.98 4.11
N GLY A 97 -17.11 -5.11 3.00
CA GLY A 97 -17.56 -3.99 2.17
C GLY A 97 -16.65 -3.65 0.98
N GLY A 98 -15.64 -4.48 0.67
CA GLY A 98 -14.80 -4.26 -0.52
C GLY A 98 -13.65 -5.25 -0.67
N GLN A 99 -12.62 -4.84 -1.40
CA GLN A 99 -11.43 -5.62 -1.70
C GLN A 99 -10.18 -4.82 -1.34
N ARG A 100 -9.25 -5.48 -0.63
CA ARG A 100 -7.96 -4.92 -0.23
C ARG A 100 -6.85 -5.53 -1.08
N CYS A 101 -6.01 -4.69 -1.67
CA CYS A 101 -4.85 -5.17 -2.43
C CYS A 101 -3.74 -5.62 -1.47
N SER A 102 -3.13 -6.78 -1.76
CA SER A 102 -2.04 -7.35 -0.95
C SER A 102 -0.68 -7.31 -1.65
N ASP A 103 -0.61 -6.70 -2.83
CA ASP A 103 0.66 -6.45 -3.50
C ASP A 103 1.47 -5.41 -2.73
N MET A 104 2.72 -5.73 -2.38
CA MET A 104 3.66 -4.71 -1.95
C MET A 104 4.12 -3.89 -3.15
N ARG A 105 4.01 -2.56 -3.09
CA ARG A 105 4.42 -1.67 -4.18
C ARG A 105 5.40 -0.60 -3.69
N PRO A 106 6.41 -0.24 -4.52
CA PRO A 106 7.28 0.87 -4.19
C PRO A 106 6.44 2.16 -4.13
N ASN A 107 6.71 2.99 -3.13
CA ASN A 107 6.17 4.33 -3.02
C ASN A 107 4.64 4.38 -2.89
N TYR A 108 4.01 3.26 -2.54
CA TYR A 108 2.55 3.17 -2.49
C TYR A 108 1.95 4.16 -1.46
N CYS A 109 2.70 4.38 -0.38
CA CYS A 109 2.37 5.26 0.73
C CYS A 109 2.83 6.71 0.57
N GLU A 110 3.46 7.07 -0.56
CA GLU A 110 3.90 8.45 -0.78
C GLU A 110 2.75 9.39 -1.15
N LYS A 111 1.63 8.83 -1.64
CA LYS A 111 0.46 9.60 -2.08
C LYS A 111 -0.80 9.15 -1.33
N LYS A 112 -1.47 10.10 -0.68
CA LYS A 112 -2.80 9.89 -0.06
C LYS A 112 -3.93 9.91 -1.10
N CYS A 113 -4.96 9.11 -0.88
CA CYS A 113 -6.16 9.04 -1.73
C CYS A 113 -7.18 10.09 -1.32
N ALA A 114 -7.46 10.18 -0.02
CA ALA A 114 -8.26 11.27 0.51
C ALA A 114 -7.49 12.57 0.28
N LYS A 115 -8.20 13.56 -0.28
CA LYS A 115 -7.72 14.94 -0.21
C LYS A 115 -7.61 15.27 1.27
N GLU A 116 -6.42 15.67 1.71
CA GLU A 116 -6.29 16.20 3.06
C GLU A 116 -7.29 17.35 3.23
N PRO A 117 -8.01 17.41 4.37
CA PRO A 117 -8.89 18.52 4.63
C PRO A 117 -8.07 19.80 4.54
N GLU A 118 -8.52 20.75 3.73
CA GLU A 118 -7.86 22.04 3.65
C GLU A 118 -7.84 22.68 5.05
N PRO A 119 -6.72 23.32 5.43
CA PRO A 119 -6.68 24.04 6.68
C PRO A 119 -7.78 25.09 6.70
N CYS A 120 -8.61 25.04 7.73
CA CYS A 120 -9.67 26.00 8.01
C CYS A 120 -9.49 26.54 9.44
N CYS A 121 -10.03 27.72 9.70
CA CYS A 121 -10.00 28.33 11.02
C CYS A 121 -11.22 29.24 11.26
N ASP A 122 -11.93 29.02 12.36
CA ASP A 122 -13.05 29.85 12.82
C ASP A 122 -12.56 30.97 13.77
N SER A 123 -11.52 30.71 14.57
CA SER A 123 -10.94 31.65 15.54
C SER A 123 -9.51 32.03 15.20
N CYS A 124 -9.34 33.07 14.39
CA CYS A 124 -8.01 33.56 14.03
C CYS A 124 -7.36 34.43 15.10
N GLN A 125 -6.08 34.16 15.34
CA GLN A 125 -5.29 34.85 16.36
C GLN A 125 -3.89 35.19 15.82
N ASN A 126 -3.26 36.19 16.43
CA ASN A 126 -1.84 36.53 16.21
C ASN A 126 -1.44 36.61 14.72
N CYS A 127 -2.29 37.26 13.91
CA CYS A 127 -1.99 37.54 12.50
C CYS A 127 -0.82 38.50 12.36
N ASN A 128 0.03 38.26 11.36
CA ASN A 128 1.18 39.10 11.10
C ASN A 128 0.74 40.46 10.52
N GLU A 129 1.16 41.57 11.15
CA GLU A 129 0.76 42.92 10.71
C GLU A 129 1.27 43.29 9.31
N LEU A 130 2.40 42.74 8.88
CA LEU A 130 3.00 42.99 7.57
C LEU A 130 2.49 42.02 6.49
N LEU A 131 2.02 40.84 6.92
CA LEU A 131 1.49 39.78 6.06
C LEU A 131 0.17 39.29 6.67
N PRO A 132 -0.94 40.02 6.48
CA PRO A 132 -2.19 39.78 7.20
C PRO A 132 -2.79 38.40 6.95
N ASP A 133 -2.42 37.76 5.85
CA ASP A 133 -2.88 36.42 5.49
C ASP A 133 -2.19 35.34 6.34
N TRP A 134 -1.09 35.64 7.02
CA TRP A 134 -0.33 34.72 7.86
C TRP A 134 -0.78 34.81 9.30
N CYS A 135 -1.56 33.83 9.75
CA CYS A 135 -2.17 33.83 11.08
C CYS A 135 -1.97 32.49 11.81
N HIS A 136 -2.13 32.53 13.13
CA HIS A 136 -2.35 31.34 13.94
C HIS A 136 -3.84 31.02 14.01
N CYS A 137 -4.17 29.73 14.08
CA CYS A 137 -5.52 29.30 14.39
C CYS A 137 -5.67 28.98 15.88
N GLY A 138 -6.66 29.61 16.51
CA GLY A 138 -7.02 29.41 17.92
C GLY A 138 -8.05 28.32 18.15
N ASP A 139 -8.53 27.66 17.09
CA ASP A 139 -9.52 26.59 17.18
C ASP A 139 -8.98 25.42 18.00
N VAL A 140 -9.87 24.82 18.78
CA VAL A 140 -9.60 23.58 19.51
C VAL A 140 -9.97 22.41 18.61
N LEU A 141 -9.00 21.55 18.35
CA LEU A 141 -9.08 20.39 17.47
C LEU A 141 -9.26 19.12 18.31
N GLU A 142 -9.93 18.12 17.73
CA GLU A 142 -10.07 16.79 18.34
C GLU A 142 -8.78 15.96 18.20
N GLU A 143 -8.05 16.13 17.09
CA GLU A 143 -6.79 15.47 16.79
C GLU A 143 -5.84 16.46 16.10
N CYS A 144 -4.53 16.24 16.22
CA CYS A 144 -3.53 17.00 15.48
C CYS A 144 -3.59 16.63 13.99
N PRO A 145 -4.00 17.54 13.09
CA PRO A 145 -4.17 17.22 11.68
C PRO A 145 -2.81 17.04 11.02
N SER A 146 -2.73 16.19 10.00
CA SER A 146 -1.48 15.88 9.28
C SER A 146 -0.82 17.10 8.64
N TRP A 147 -1.61 18.12 8.31
CA TRP A 147 -1.09 19.37 7.78
C TRP A 147 -0.48 20.28 8.85
N CYS A 148 -0.65 20.01 10.15
CA CYS A 148 -0.06 20.78 11.23
C CYS A 148 1.28 20.17 11.65
N ASN A 149 2.35 20.95 11.56
CA ASN A 149 3.69 20.48 11.92
C ASN A 149 3.88 20.44 13.44
N GLU A 150 3.28 21.37 14.16
CA GLU A 150 3.44 21.47 15.61
C GLU A 150 2.09 21.68 16.30
N CYS A 151 1.67 20.70 17.09
CA CYS A 151 0.47 20.80 17.93
C CYS A 151 0.82 21.03 19.40
N ASP A 152 0.00 21.84 20.05
CA ASP A 152 0.00 22.05 21.48
C ASP A 152 -1.12 21.24 22.13
N TYR A 153 -0.79 20.51 23.19
CA TYR A 153 -1.72 19.63 23.92
C TYR A 153 -1.99 20.26 25.28
N GLY A 154 -3.07 21.06 25.34
CA GLY A 154 -3.52 21.73 26.56
C GLY A 154 -4.63 20.95 27.27
N ASP A 155 -4.90 21.34 28.52
CA ASP A 155 -6.04 20.79 29.29
C ASP A 155 -7.40 21.11 28.65
N ASP A 156 -7.46 22.14 27.81
CA ASP A 156 -8.63 22.61 27.09
C ASP A 156 -8.72 22.09 25.64
N GLY A 157 -7.79 21.22 25.23
CA GLY A 157 -7.79 20.50 23.96
C GLY A 157 -6.52 20.71 23.13
N ILE A 158 -6.55 20.25 21.86
CA ILE A 158 -5.40 20.29 20.95
C ILE A 158 -5.48 21.54 20.08
N ARG A 159 -4.36 22.24 19.88
CA ARG A 159 -4.29 23.39 18.96
C ARG A 159 -3.12 23.26 18.01
N CYS A 160 -3.28 23.75 16.78
CA CYS A 160 -2.15 23.86 15.87
C CYS A 160 -1.37 25.16 16.11
N ARG A 161 -0.04 25.07 16.33
CA ARG A 161 0.85 26.22 16.52
C ARG A 161 1.39 26.81 15.22
N ASP A 162 1.19 26.14 14.10
CA ASP A 162 1.67 26.64 12.81
C ASP A 162 1.07 28.01 12.46
N ILE A 163 1.89 28.87 11.86
CA ILE A 163 1.42 30.05 11.15
C ILE A 163 1.22 29.64 9.70
N LYS A 164 0.01 29.87 9.16
CA LYS A 164 -0.31 29.55 7.76
C LYS A 164 -0.90 30.74 7.04
N GLU A 165 -0.61 30.80 5.75
CA GLU A 165 -1.21 31.74 4.81
C GLU A 165 -2.69 31.39 4.57
N LYS A 166 -3.56 32.40 4.54
CA LYS A 166 -5.00 32.33 4.24
C LYS A 166 -5.82 31.42 5.16
N TYR A 167 -5.27 31.13 6.33
CA TYR A 167 -5.90 30.24 7.31
C TYR A 167 -7.29 30.74 7.74
N CYS A 168 -7.46 32.06 7.77
CA CYS A 168 -8.65 32.77 8.20
C CYS A 168 -9.69 33.01 7.10
N GLU A 169 -9.30 32.80 5.84
CA GLU A 169 -10.23 32.93 4.71
C GLU A 169 -11.15 31.70 4.64
N ASN A 170 -10.63 30.54 5.04
CA ASN A 170 -11.34 29.27 5.05
C ASN A 170 -11.98 29.02 6.42
N LYS A 171 -13.29 29.22 6.55
CA LYS A 171 -14.02 28.87 7.77
C LYS A 171 -14.32 27.37 7.84
N CYS A 172 -14.18 26.79 9.03
CA CYS A 172 -14.50 25.39 9.27
C CYS A 172 -16.02 25.18 9.36
N THR A 173 -16.73 26.12 9.97
CA THR A 173 -18.19 26.12 10.01
C THR A 173 -18.76 26.94 8.84
N SER A 174 -19.38 26.23 7.89
CA SER A 174 -20.15 26.89 6.82
C SER A 174 -21.48 27.39 7.40
N ASN A 175 -21.71 28.70 7.36
CA ASN A 175 -23.02 29.31 7.63
C ASN A 175 -24.01 29.03 6.51
#